data_AF-A0A369TIR3-F1
#
_entry.id   AF-A0A369TIR3-F1
#
_cell.length_a   1.000
_cell.length_b   1.000
_cell.length_c   1.000
_cell.angle_alpha   90.00
_cell.angle_beta   90.00
_cell.angle_gamma   90.00
#
_symmetry.space_group_name_H-M   'P 1'
#
loop_
_entity.id
_entity.type
_entity.pdbx_description
1 polymer ?
#
loop_
_entity_poly.entity_id
_entity_poly.type
_entity_poly.pdbx_seq_one_letter_code
_entity_poly.pdbx_strand_id
1 'polypeptide(L)'
;MTSLFRLFLVLLSTCILASPAAAGRAEVLALAKKGWVYQLRTTMIGRDMSIPVRINGRFLAGASICLVGERPHPETQEVLDQFRALLASVHGKSVPMRYAGPTARLCGAGRTVVVRLYSGRPPNSALTDDLFWLSESYQLGLPPDRVYRAASPAMAQTFFGRLGAGTHVMVKQADHVDLTPLEQAFYRSILIEELFQTFTFGMDILHFDAYGAFTSKLQELPYDLRRLPWDSEPFMRHLLRSNPSGLCQFDLFMLHAVARAPVERTNSDAFLAYIDAQYDDLESLTAATLADPRFATLIDPGCGRLLEAQSD
;
A
#
# COMPACT_ATOMS: atom_id res chain seq x y z
N MET A 1 -56.01 5.51 -26.72
CA MET A 1 -54.86 6.34 -26.27
C MET A 1 -54.42 6.08 -24.81
N THR A 2 -54.97 5.10 -24.09
CA THR A 2 -54.69 4.89 -22.65
C THR A 2 -53.76 3.71 -22.34
N SER A 3 -53.49 2.83 -23.31
CA SER A 3 -52.69 1.61 -23.09
C SER A 3 -51.19 1.80 -23.36
N LEU A 4 -50.82 2.55 -24.42
CA LEU A 4 -49.42 2.88 -24.71
C LEU A 4 -48.76 3.78 -23.66
N PHE A 5 -49.52 4.69 -23.04
CA PHE A 5 -49.01 5.58 -21.99
C PHE A 5 -48.70 4.84 -20.69
N ARG A 6 -49.48 3.80 -20.36
CA ARG A 6 -49.23 2.94 -19.19
C ARG A 6 -48.03 2.02 -19.40
N LEU A 7 -47.82 1.52 -20.62
CA LEU A 7 -46.64 0.70 -20.93
C LEU A 7 -45.35 1.53 -20.87
N PHE A 8 -45.39 2.80 -21.32
CA PHE A 8 -44.25 3.71 -21.26
C PHE A 8 -43.89 4.13 -19.82
N LEU A 9 -44.88 4.31 -18.95
CA LEU A 9 -44.65 4.59 -17.53
C LEU A 9 -44.07 3.37 -16.77
N VAL A 10 -44.51 2.16 -17.08
CA VAL A 10 -43.94 0.94 -16.46
C VAL A 10 -42.51 0.69 -16.93
N LEU A 11 -42.20 0.94 -18.21
CA LEU A 11 -40.84 0.85 -18.76
C LEU A 11 -39.90 1.97 -18.25
N LEU A 12 -40.40 3.18 -17.98
CA LEU A 12 -39.61 4.24 -17.34
C LEU A 12 -39.38 3.96 -15.85
N SER A 13 -40.32 3.30 -15.16
CA SER A 13 -40.17 2.93 -13.73
C SER A 13 -39.25 1.73 -13.51
N THR A 14 -39.01 0.88 -14.51
CA THR A 14 -38.06 -0.24 -14.41
C THR A 14 -36.60 0.14 -14.68
N CYS A 15 -36.31 1.37 -15.12
CA CYS A 15 -34.96 1.79 -15.53
C CYS A 15 -34.20 2.67 -14.51
N ILE A 16 -34.74 2.95 -13.31
CA ILE A 16 -34.13 3.95 -12.38
C ILE A 16 -33.95 3.43 -10.93
N LEU A 17 -33.81 2.12 -10.73
CA LEU A 17 -33.42 1.58 -9.42
C LEU A 17 -32.15 0.74 -9.53
N ALA A 18 -31.09 1.31 -10.11
CA ALA A 18 -29.75 0.88 -9.71
C ALA A 18 -29.56 1.37 -8.27
N SER A 19 -29.57 0.44 -7.31
CA SER A 19 -29.36 0.78 -5.90
C SER A 19 -27.98 1.43 -5.71
N PRO A 20 -27.85 2.51 -4.92
CA PRO A 20 -26.55 3.12 -4.60
C PRO A 20 -25.51 2.10 -4.11
N ALA A 21 -25.97 1.06 -3.39
CA ALA A 21 -25.12 -0.04 -2.93
C ALA A 21 -24.51 -0.86 -4.09
N ALA A 22 -25.26 -1.07 -5.17
CA ALA A 22 -24.75 -1.75 -6.35
C ALA A 22 -23.73 -0.89 -7.12
N ALA A 23 -23.90 0.44 -7.10
CA ALA A 23 -22.94 1.38 -7.68
C ALA A 23 -21.63 1.41 -6.87
N GLY A 24 -21.68 1.55 -5.55
CA GLY A 24 -20.50 1.54 -4.67
C GLY A 24 -19.70 0.24 -4.78
N ARG A 25 -20.37 -0.91 -4.79
CA ARG A 25 -19.73 -2.23 -4.98
C ARG A 25 -19.02 -2.35 -6.34
N ALA A 26 -19.64 -1.87 -7.41
CA ALA A 26 -19.03 -1.88 -8.74
C ALA A 26 -17.78 -0.97 -8.81
N GLU A 27 -17.82 0.19 -8.17
CA GLU A 27 -16.68 1.12 -8.09
C GLU A 27 -15.51 0.53 -7.30
N VAL A 28 -15.79 -0.11 -6.16
CA VAL A 28 -14.78 -0.84 -5.38
C VAL A 28 -14.13 -1.94 -6.20
N LEU A 29 -14.89 -2.77 -6.91
CA LEU A 29 -14.34 -3.81 -7.77
C LEU A 29 -13.53 -3.24 -8.94
N ALA A 30 -13.99 -2.13 -9.53
CA ALA A 30 -13.26 -1.47 -10.60
C ALA A 30 -11.92 -0.91 -10.11
N LEU A 31 -11.88 -0.32 -8.91
CA LEU A 31 -10.66 0.19 -8.31
C LEU A 31 -9.72 -0.95 -7.88
N ALA A 32 -10.25 -1.99 -7.25
CA ALA A 32 -9.49 -3.20 -6.89
C ALA A 32 -8.87 -3.87 -8.13
N LYS A 33 -9.61 -3.94 -9.23
CA LYS A 33 -9.10 -4.45 -10.50
C LYS A 33 -7.89 -3.65 -11.00
N LYS A 34 -7.93 -2.31 -10.91
CA LYS A 34 -6.82 -1.44 -11.33
C LYS A 34 -5.57 -1.64 -10.46
N GLY A 35 -5.73 -1.71 -9.14
CA GLY A 35 -4.59 -1.79 -8.21
C GLY A 35 -4.02 -3.19 -7.99
N TRP A 36 -4.81 -4.25 -8.17
CA TRP A 36 -4.40 -5.62 -7.82
C TRP A 36 -4.37 -6.60 -8.99
N VAL A 37 -5.23 -6.46 -10.01
CA VAL A 37 -5.25 -7.42 -11.15
C VAL A 37 -4.29 -6.97 -12.24
N TYR A 38 -2.99 -7.13 -11.95
CA TYR A 38 -1.91 -6.82 -12.87
C TYR A 38 -1.03 -8.04 -13.13
N GLN A 39 -0.35 -8.01 -14.28
CA GLN A 39 0.70 -8.96 -14.62
C GLN A 39 2.06 -8.31 -14.36
N LEU A 40 2.91 -9.00 -13.61
CA LEU A 40 4.31 -8.62 -13.53
C LEU A 40 4.99 -8.93 -14.85
N ARG A 41 5.27 -7.89 -15.64
CA ARG A 41 6.16 -8.01 -16.79
C ARG A 41 7.58 -8.11 -16.24
N THR A 42 8.04 -9.35 -16.08
CA THR A 42 9.35 -9.69 -15.57
C THR A 42 10.43 -9.25 -16.55
N THR A 43 11.04 -8.09 -16.36
CA THR A 43 12.26 -7.71 -17.09
C THR A 43 13.22 -6.99 -16.16
N MET A 44 13.70 -7.69 -15.14
CA MET A 44 15.01 -7.36 -14.57
C MET A 44 16.06 -8.11 -15.39
N ILE A 45 16.79 -7.38 -16.25
CA ILE A 45 17.89 -7.96 -17.04
C ILE A 45 18.87 -8.67 -16.09
N GLY A 46 19.16 -9.94 -16.38
CA GLY A 46 20.06 -10.78 -15.60
C GLY A 46 19.44 -11.50 -14.39
N ARG A 47 18.14 -11.32 -14.10
CA ARG A 47 17.47 -12.08 -13.04
C ARG A 47 17.14 -13.51 -13.50
N ASP A 48 17.22 -14.48 -12.59
CA ASP A 48 16.74 -15.85 -12.82
C ASP A 48 15.22 -15.88 -13.01
N MET A 49 14.80 -16.13 -14.25
CA MET A 49 13.40 -16.12 -14.69
C MET A 49 12.65 -17.42 -14.39
N SER A 50 13.34 -18.46 -13.92
CA SER A 50 12.70 -19.73 -13.54
C SER A 50 12.01 -19.67 -12.16
N ILE A 51 12.24 -18.61 -11.39
CA ILE A 51 11.68 -18.46 -10.05
C ILE A 51 10.21 -18.03 -10.15
N PRO A 52 9.26 -18.81 -9.60
CA PRO A 52 7.84 -18.48 -9.71
C PRO A 52 7.51 -17.24 -8.88
N VAL A 53 6.67 -16.37 -9.45
CA VAL A 53 6.14 -15.21 -8.74
C VAL A 53 4.78 -15.54 -8.16
N ARG A 54 4.61 -15.32 -6.85
CA ARG A 54 3.36 -15.53 -6.12
C ARG A 54 3.01 -14.27 -5.34
N ILE A 55 2.13 -13.45 -5.90
CA ILE A 55 1.66 -12.20 -5.27
C ILE A 55 0.53 -12.53 -4.32
N ASN A 56 0.79 -12.46 -3.00
CA ASN A 56 -0.24 -12.62 -1.98
C ASN A 56 0.22 -11.97 -0.66
N GLY A 57 -0.45 -10.91 -0.22
CA GLY A 57 -0.11 -10.21 1.02
C GLY A 57 -0.23 -11.08 2.28
N ARG A 58 -1.02 -12.17 2.24
CA ARG A 58 -1.08 -13.16 3.33
C ARG A 58 0.27 -13.82 3.60
N PHE A 59 1.20 -13.85 2.64
CA PHE A 59 2.57 -14.32 2.89
C PHE A 59 3.31 -13.46 3.91
N LEU A 60 2.91 -12.20 4.09
CA LEU A 60 3.46 -11.29 5.08
C LEU A 60 2.70 -11.31 6.41
N ALA A 61 1.62 -12.09 6.53
CA ALA A 61 0.90 -12.25 7.79
C ALA A 61 1.81 -12.84 8.88
N GLY A 62 2.10 -12.06 9.92
CA GLY A 62 3.06 -12.40 10.98
C GLY A 62 4.53 -12.31 10.55
N ALA A 63 4.84 -11.56 9.49
CA ALA A 63 6.21 -11.14 9.22
C ALA A 63 6.69 -10.19 10.33
N SER A 64 8.00 -10.16 10.58
CA SER A 64 8.61 -9.16 11.44
C SER A 64 9.08 -7.95 10.64
N ILE A 65 8.98 -6.76 11.22
CA ILE A 65 9.60 -5.54 10.71
C ILE A 65 10.99 -5.41 11.33
N CYS A 66 12.01 -5.34 10.49
CA CYS A 66 13.38 -5.10 10.92
C CYS A 66 13.84 -3.72 10.47
N LEU A 67 13.99 -2.80 11.42
CA LEU A 67 14.46 -1.44 11.15
C LEU A 67 15.98 -1.44 11.05
N VAL A 68 16.51 -0.83 10.00
CA VAL A 68 17.96 -0.69 9.75
C VAL A 68 18.32 0.72 9.31
N GLY A 69 19.61 1.06 9.38
CA GLY A 69 20.11 2.38 9.04
C GLY A 69 20.12 3.30 10.25
N GLU A 70 19.41 4.43 10.15
CA GLU A 70 19.28 5.37 11.25
C GLU A 70 18.24 4.91 12.28
N ARG A 71 18.31 5.46 13.49
CA ARG A 71 17.24 5.25 14.47
C ARG A 71 15.95 5.91 13.99
N PRO A 72 14.78 5.34 14.29
CA PRO A 72 13.52 5.95 13.92
C PRO A 72 13.35 7.30 14.62
N HIS A 73 13.02 8.31 13.84
CA HIS A 73 12.50 9.57 14.33
C HIS A 73 11.18 9.31 15.11
N PRO A 74 10.83 10.08 16.16
CA PRO A 74 9.59 9.86 16.91
C PRO A 74 8.33 9.73 16.05
N GLU A 75 8.19 10.57 15.02
CA GLU A 75 7.08 10.51 14.06
C GLU A 75 7.06 9.22 13.24
N THR A 76 8.23 8.77 12.78
CA THR A 76 8.39 7.49 12.06
C THR A 76 8.04 6.32 12.97
N GLN A 77 8.48 6.36 14.23
CA GLN A 77 8.18 5.35 15.24
C GLN A 77 6.67 5.26 15.51
N GLU A 78 5.97 6.40 15.63
CA GLU A 78 4.52 6.44 15.83
C GLU A 78 3.77 5.76 14.68
N VAL A 79 4.09 6.12 13.43
CA VAL A 79 3.46 5.49 12.25
C VAL A 79 3.74 4.00 12.21
N LEU A 80 4.98 3.56 12.45
CA LEU A 80 5.34 2.14 12.49
C LEU A 80 4.57 1.38 13.58
N ASP A 81 4.41 1.98 14.76
CA ASP A 81 3.67 1.39 15.88
C ASP A 81 2.17 1.28 15.61
N GLN A 82 1.55 2.31 15.04
CA GLN A 82 0.15 2.24 14.63
C GLN A 82 -0.05 1.24 13.49
N PHE A 83 0.84 1.23 12.50
CA PHE A 83 0.72 0.35 11.34
C PHE A 83 0.88 -1.12 11.73
N ARG A 84 1.83 -1.46 12.60
CA ARG A 84 1.95 -2.84 13.10
C ARG A 84 0.76 -3.26 13.96
N ALA A 85 0.14 -2.32 14.70
CA ALA A 85 -1.09 -2.58 15.44
C ALA A 85 -2.28 -2.80 14.50
N LEU A 86 -2.38 -2.03 13.41
CA LEU A 86 -3.37 -2.21 12.35
C LEU A 86 -3.23 -3.60 11.72
N LEU A 87 -2.02 -3.97 11.28
CA LEU A 87 -1.75 -5.30 10.73
C LEU A 87 -2.09 -6.43 11.72
N ALA A 88 -1.80 -6.24 13.00
CA ALA A 88 -2.14 -7.23 14.02
C ALA A 88 -3.66 -7.37 14.20
N SER A 89 -4.40 -6.26 14.12
CA SER A 89 -5.87 -6.23 14.14
C SER A 89 -6.45 -6.99 12.94
N VAL A 90 -5.94 -6.71 11.73
CA VAL A 90 -6.44 -7.31 10.48
C VAL A 90 -6.09 -8.79 10.37
N HIS A 91 -4.84 -9.17 10.67
CA HIS A 91 -4.37 -10.55 10.47
C HIS A 91 -4.55 -11.46 11.69
N GLY A 92 -4.91 -10.91 12.84
CA GLY A 92 -4.96 -11.65 14.11
C GLY A 92 -3.60 -12.19 14.56
N LYS A 93 -2.49 -11.62 14.04
CA LYS A 93 -1.12 -12.06 14.31
C LYS A 93 -0.25 -10.87 14.66
N SER A 94 0.55 -10.98 15.72
CA SER A 94 1.51 -9.93 16.05
C SER A 94 2.50 -9.72 14.89
N VAL A 95 2.92 -8.46 14.73
CA VAL A 95 3.98 -8.05 13.81
C VAL A 95 5.13 -7.53 14.67
N PRO A 96 6.09 -8.40 15.04
CA PRO A 96 7.23 -8.00 15.86
C PRO A 96 8.05 -6.94 15.12
N MET A 97 8.52 -5.94 15.84
CA MET A 97 9.38 -4.90 15.28
C MET A 97 10.64 -4.76 16.13
N ARG A 98 11.80 -4.63 15.49
CA ARG A 98 13.05 -4.36 16.17
C ARG A 98 13.97 -3.47 15.34
N TYR A 99 14.80 -2.69 16.03
CA TYR A 99 15.92 -1.99 15.43
C TYR A 99 17.16 -2.89 15.45
N ALA A 100 17.69 -3.19 14.27
CA ALA A 100 18.85 -4.07 14.07
C ALA A 100 20.17 -3.32 13.88
N GLY A 101 20.15 -1.98 13.81
CA GLY A 101 21.35 -1.18 13.59
C GLY A 101 21.61 -0.89 12.11
N PRO A 102 22.87 -0.82 11.66
CA PRO A 102 23.19 -0.24 10.35
C PRO A 102 22.87 -1.14 9.13
N THR A 103 22.75 -2.46 9.32
CA THR A 103 22.70 -3.45 8.22
C THR A 103 21.59 -4.47 8.37
N ALA A 104 20.98 -4.87 7.24
CA ALA A 104 20.00 -5.94 7.19
C ALA A 104 20.54 -7.33 7.55
N ARG A 105 21.86 -7.55 7.52
CA ARG A 105 22.46 -8.83 7.97
C ARG A 105 22.14 -9.16 9.42
N LEU A 106 21.82 -8.15 10.22
CA LEU A 106 21.43 -8.29 11.63
C LEU A 106 19.93 -8.54 11.81
N CYS A 107 19.14 -8.64 10.74
CA CYS A 107 17.70 -8.89 10.76
C CYS A 107 17.30 -10.33 11.06
N GLY A 108 18.27 -11.25 11.10
CA GLY A 108 18.02 -12.65 11.44
C GLY A 108 17.24 -13.40 10.36
N ALA A 109 16.86 -14.64 10.66
CA ALA A 109 16.13 -15.50 9.73
C ALA A 109 14.61 -15.37 9.90
N GLY A 110 13.85 -15.78 8.89
CA GLY A 110 12.39 -15.82 8.91
C GLY A 110 11.75 -14.97 7.82
N ARG A 111 10.47 -14.63 7.99
CA ARG A 111 9.76 -13.70 7.09
C ARG A 111 9.94 -12.29 7.64
N THR A 112 10.82 -11.53 6.99
CA THR A 112 11.20 -10.19 7.47
C THR A 112 10.98 -9.15 6.39
N VAL A 113 10.32 -8.06 6.75
CA VAL A 113 10.31 -6.82 5.98
C VAL A 113 11.43 -5.95 6.52
N VAL A 114 12.45 -5.70 5.70
CA VAL A 114 13.53 -4.78 6.04
C VAL A 114 13.06 -3.36 5.78
N VAL A 115 13.14 -2.49 6.77
CA VAL A 115 12.81 -1.06 6.63
C VAL A 115 14.08 -0.25 6.92
N ARG A 116 14.69 0.29 5.88
CA ARG A 116 15.86 1.17 5.97
C ARG A 116 15.43 2.62 6.13
N LEU A 117 15.79 3.20 7.28
CA LEU A 117 15.55 4.59 7.60
C LEU A 117 16.80 5.43 7.29
N TYR A 118 16.58 6.60 6.70
CA TYR A 118 17.64 7.58 6.41
C TYR A 118 17.09 9.01 6.44
N SER A 119 17.90 10.00 6.80
CA SER A 119 17.44 11.40 6.84
C SER A 119 18.17 12.30 5.86
N GLY A 120 19.40 11.96 5.48
CA GLY A 120 20.20 12.74 4.53
C GLY A 120 20.06 12.29 3.08
N ARG A 121 21.21 12.19 2.40
CA ARG A 121 21.29 11.64 1.04
C ARG A 121 20.97 10.14 1.04
N PRO A 122 20.43 9.59 -0.06
CA PRO A 122 20.06 8.18 -0.10
C PRO A 122 21.29 7.26 0.06
N PRO A 123 21.26 6.31 1.02
CA PRO A 123 22.39 5.44 1.32
C PRO A 123 22.48 4.27 0.32
N ASN A 124 22.74 4.57 -0.96
CA ASN A 124 22.70 3.59 -2.08
C ASN A 124 23.62 2.38 -1.89
N SER A 125 24.78 2.55 -1.24
CA SER A 125 25.66 1.41 -0.91
C SER A 125 24.98 0.47 0.08
N ALA A 126 24.42 1.01 1.15
CA ALA A 126 23.75 0.21 2.18
C ALA A 126 22.46 -0.43 1.65
N LEU A 127 21.72 0.25 0.76
CA LEU A 127 20.62 -0.34 0.01
C LEU A 127 21.08 -1.55 -0.81
N THR A 128 22.17 -1.39 -1.56
CA THR A 128 22.74 -2.46 -2.39
C THR A 128 23.16 -3.66 -1.52
N ASP A 129 23.83 -3.41 -0.40
CA ASP A 129 24.26 -4.44 0.55
C ASP A 129 23.06 -5.20 1.17
N ASP A 130 21.99 -4.49 1.53
CA ASP A 130 20.77 -5.11 2.06
C ASP A 130 20.11 -6.01 1.01
N LEU A 131 20.02 -5.54 -0.24
CA LEU A 131 19.42 -6.31 -1.33
C LEU A 131 20.25 -7.54 -1.70
N PHE A 132 21.58 -7.48 -1.60
CA PHE A 132 22.43 -8.66 -1.76
C PHE A 132 22.22 -9.65 -0.62
N TRP A 133 22.17 -9.19 0.63
CA TRP A 133 21.86 -10.07 1.74
C TRP A 133 20.47 -10.73 1.60
N LEU A 134 19.46 -9.97 1.16
CA LEU A 134 18.14 -10.53 0.84
C LEU A 134 18.22 -11.55 -0.30
N SER A 135 19.03 -11.27 -1.33
CA SER A 135 19.24 -12.18 -2.46
C SER A 135 19.86 -13.50 -2.02
N GLU A 136 20.88 -13.44 -1.17
CA GLU A 136 21.52 -14.61 -0.55
C GLU A 136 20.52 -15.40 0.31
N SER A 137 19.77 -14.69 1.16
CA SER A 137 18.89 -15.30 2.16
C SER A 137 17.64 -15.97 1.55
N TYR A 138 17.06 -15.35 0.53
CA TYR A 138 15.82 -15.84 -0.10
C TYR A 138 16.04 -16.48 -1.47
N GLN A 139 17.28 -16.48 -1.99
CA GLN A 139 17.62 -16.93 -3.34
C GLN A 139 16.80 -16.19 -4.40
N LEU A 140 16.85 -14.87 -4.37
CA LEU A 140 16.03 -13.98 -5.22
C LEU A 140 16.45 -13.99 -6.70
N GLY A 141 17.64 -14.52 -6.98
CA GLY A 141 18.23 -14.54 -8.33
C GLY A 141 18.60 -13.14 -8.83
N LEU A 142 18.93 -12.21 -7.94
CA LEU A 142 19.37 -10.86 -8.33
C LEU A 142 20.77 -10.90 -8.96
N PRO A 143 21.07 -10.06 -9.98
CA PRO A 143 22.40 -10.02 -10.59
C PRO A 143 23.48 -9.61 -9.57
N PRO A 144 24.60 -10.36 -9.47
CA PRO A 144 25.58 -10.20 -8.38
C PRO A 144 26.36 -8.88 -8.42
N ASP A 145 26.45 -8.21 -9.57
CA ASP A 145 27.23 -6.97 -9.74
C ASP A 145 26.33 -5.72 -9.88
N ARG A 146 25.03 -5.86 -9.60
CA ARG A 146 24.09 -4.75 -9.77
C ARG A 146 24.21 -3.75 -8.62
N VAL A 147 24.36 -2.48 -8.97
CA VAL A 147 24.21 -1.36 -8.03
C VAL A 147 22.77 -0.90 -8.00
N TYR A 148 22.19 -0.84 -6.81
CA TYR A 148 20.84 -0.34 -6.57
C TYR A 148 20.89 1.11 -6.08
N ARG A 149 19.97 1.92 -6.57
CA ARG A 149 19.90 3.35 -6.24
C ARG A 149 18.47 3.74 -5.94
N ALA A 150 18.31 4.62 -4.95
CA ALA A 150 17.05 5.28 -4.67
C ALA A 150 16.57 6.06 -5.89
N ALA A 151 15.31 5.87 -6.26
CA ALA A 151 14.65 6.66 -7.30
C ALA A 151 13.68 7.71 -6.72
N SER A 152 13.33 7.57 -5.45
CA SER A 152 12.31 8.33 -4.72
C SER A 152 12.70 8.43 -3.23
N PRO A 153 12.11 9.38 -2.46
CA PRO A 153 12.36 9.51 -1.02
C PRO A 153 11.86 8.32 -0.21
N ALA A 154 10.93 7.54 -0.77
CA ALA A 154 10.53 6.25 -0.24
C ALA A 154 10.35 5.26 -1.40
N MET A 155 10.66 3.99 -1.16
CA MET A 155 10.46 2.91 -2.13
C MET A 155 10.33 1.57 -1.44
N ALA A 156 9.36 0.77 -1.86
CA ALA A 156 9.18 -0.62 -1.48
C ALA A 156 9.53 -1.54 -2.67
N GLN A 157 10.27 -2.59 -2.38
CA GLN A 157 10.68 -3.57 -3.38
C GLN A 157 10.51 -4.97 -2.81
N THR A 158 9.59 -5.73 -3.41
CA THR A 158 9.41 -7.15 -3.10
C THR A 158 9.97 -8.00 -4.22
N PHE A 159 10.85 -8.92 -3.85
CA PHE A 159 11.45 -9.88 -4.75
C PHE A 159 11.01 -11.29 -4.38
N PHE A 160 10.87 -12.14 -5.38
CA PHE A 160 10.52 -13.55 -5.20
C PHE A 160 11.74 -14.41 -5.46
N GLY A 161 12.03 -15.30 -4.53
CA GLY A 161 13.14 -16.23 -4.54
C GLY A 161 12.71 -17.67 -4.30
N ARG A 162 13.67 -18.60 -4.44
CA ARG A 162 13.41 -20.03 -4.25
C ARG A 162 13.08 -20.39 -2.79
N LEU A 163 13.56 -19.60 -1.83
CA LEU A 163 13.34 -19.81 -0.39
C LEU A 163 12.27 -18.88 0.20
N GLY A 164 11.59 -18.09 -0.63
CA GLY A 164 10.54 -17.17 -0.20
C GLY A 164 10.64 -15.81 -0.86
N ALA A 165 9.86 -14.86 -0.36
CA ALA A 165 9.91 -13.47 -0.80
C ALA A 165 10.75 -12.64 0.17
N GLY A 166 11.60 -11.76 -0.38
CA GLY A 166 12.34 -10.76 0.38
C GLY A 166 11.76 -9.38 0.08
N THR A 167 11.45 -8.60 1.12
CA THR A 167 10.92 -7.24 0.96
C THR A 167 11.86 -6.23 1.61
N HIS A 168 12.21 -5.20 0.85
CA HIS A 168 12.99 -4.05 1.30
C HIS A 168 12.17 -2.79 1.11
N VAL A 169 11.98 -2.04 2.19
CA VAL A 169 11.44 -0.69 2.19
C VAL A 169 12.59 0.23 2.54
N MET A 170 12.81 1.27 1.77
CA MET A 170 13.73 2.35 2.10
C MET A 170 12.93 3.63 2.16
N VAL A 171 13.02 4.36 3.26
CA VAL A 171 12.16 5.52 3.50
C VAL A 171 12.93 6.63 4.20
N LYS A 172 12.76 7.83 3.68
CA LYS A 172 13.33 9.04 4.24
C LYS A 172 12.55 9.47 5.48
N GLN A 173 13.25 9.96 6.49
CA GLN A 173 12.67 10.58 7.68
C GLN A 173 13.36 11.93 7.94
N ALA A 174 12.86 12.64 8.95
CA ALA A 174 13.43 13.91 9.39
C ALA A 174 14.78 13.72 10.10
N ASP A 175 15.71 14.66 9.88
CA ASP A 175 16.99 14.74 10.60
C ASP A 175 16.94 15.62 11.86
N HIS A 176 15.79 16.22 12.15
CA HIS A 176 15.56 17.13 13.27
C HIS A 176 14.20 16.87 13.93
N VAL A 177 14.07 17.29 15.19
CA VAL A 177 12.92 16.95 16.05
C VAL A 177 11.70 17.85 15.80
N ASP A 178 11.93 19.16 15.63
CA ASP A 178 10.86 20.14 15.52
C ASP A 178 10.39 20.28 14.08
N LEU A 179 9.47 19.41 13.67
CA LEU A 179 8.94 19.42 12.30
C LEU A 179 7.86 20.47 12.09
N THR A 180 7.87 21.07 10.91
CA THR A 180 6.72 21.83 10.41
C THR A 180 5.54 20.88 10.10
N PRO A 181 4.28 21.38 10.09
CA PRO A 181 3.13 20.56 9.70
C PRO A 181 3.27 19.92 8.30
N LEU A 182 3.96 20.60 7.38
CA LEU A 182 4.22 20.07 6.05
C LEU A 182 5.17 18.88 6.08
N GLU A 183 6.29 18.99 6.81
CA GLU A 183 7.26 17.89 6.95
C GLU A 183 6.64 16.69 7.66
N GLN A 184 5.87 16.95 8.71
CA GLN A 184 5.15 15.89 9.42
C GLN A 184 4.20 15.14 8.48
N ALA A 185 3.37 15.85 7.71
CA ALA A 185 2.49 15.23 6.71
C ALA A 185 3.28 14.46 5.63
N PHE A 186 4.38 15.03 5.14
CA PHE A 186 5.22 14.43 4.10
C PHE A 186 5.86 13.11 4.55
N TYR A 187 6.59 13.11 5.66
CA TYR A 187 7.30 11.92 6.14
C TYR A 187 6.34 10.80 6.56
N ARG A 188 5.18 11.15 7.14
CA ARG A 188 4.13 10.18 7.43
C ARG A 188 3.55 9.58 6.15
N SER A 189 3.17 10.42 5.19
CA SER A 189 2.53 10.00 3.94
C SER A 189 3.37 8.99 3.16
N ILE A 190 4.66 9.27 2.96
CA ILE A 190 5.54 8.36 2.21
C ILE A 190 5.75 7.03 2.94
N LEU A 191 5.85 7.05 4.28
CA LEU A 191 6.00 5.82 5.06
C LEU A 191 4.73 4.95 5.02
N ILE A 192 3.57 5.57 5.17
CA ILE A 192 2.26 4.88 5.11
C ILE A 192 2.09 4.21 3.75
N GLU A 193 2.44 4.89 2.66
CA GLU A 193 2.37 4.36 1.30
C GLU A 193 3.18 3.09 1.14
N GLU A 194 4.47 3.14 1.46
CA GLU A 194 5.37 2.00 1.23
C GLU A 194 5.00 0.80 2.09
N LEU A 195 4.57 1.04 3.33
CA LEU A 195 4.07 -0.02 4.20
C LEU A 195 2.79 -0.63 3.63
N PHE A 196 1.85 0.19 3.17
CA PHE A 196 0.60 -0.29 2.59
C PHE A 196 0.83 -1.12 1.31
N GLN A 197 1.61 -0.60 0.37
CA GLN A 197 1.99 -1.33 -0.84
C GLN A 197 2.72 -2.64 -0.51
N THR A 198 3.64 -2.62 0.46
CA THR A 198 4.37 -3.82 0.91
C THR A 198 3.42 -4.92 1.38
N PHE A 199 2.51 -4.60 2.30
CA PHE A 199 1.67 -5.60 2.96
C PHE A 199 0.45 -6.03 2.11
N THR A 200 0.09 -5.26 1.09
CA THR A 200 -1.06 -5.57 0.22
C THR A 200 -0.69 -5.99 -1.20
N PHE A 201 0.52 -5.69 -1.66
CA PHE A 201 0.93 -5.75 -3.06
C PHE A 201 0.06 -4.91 -4.01
N GLY A 202 -0.65 -3.90 -3.49
CA GLY A 202 -1.35 -2.94 -4.33
C GLY A 202 -0.36 -2.10 -5.13
N MET A 203 -0.70 -1.81 -6.39
CA MET A 203 0.09 -0.97 -7.28
C MET A 203 -0.54 0.41 -7.43
N ASP A 204 0.29 1.38 -7.80
CA ASP A 204 -0.15 2.73 -8.12
C ASP A 204 -1.24 2.75 -9.20
N ILE A 205 -2.26 3.55 -8.95
CA ILE A 205 -3.44 3.71 -9.77
C ILE A 205 -3.43 5.14 -10.29
N LEU A 206 -3.19 5.31 -11.60
CA LEU A 206 -3.28 6.64 -12.20
C LEU A 206 -4.70 7.19 -12.05
N HIS A 207 -4.79 8.34 -11.38
CA HIS A 207 -6.00 9.12 -11.20
C HIS A 207 -6.04 10.18 -12.30
N PHE A 208 -6.97 10.03 -13.26
CA PHE A 208 -7.05 10.94 -14.41
C PHE A 208 -8.06 12.09 -14.21
N ASP A 209 -8.89 12.02 -13.18
CA ASP A 209 -9.83 13.09 -12.85
C ASP A 209 -9.15 14.09 -11.91
N ALA A 210 -8.68 15.22 -12.46
CA ALA A 210 -7.99 16.23 -11.66
C ALA A 210 -8.86 16.88 -10.56
N TYR A 211 -10.18 16.67 -10.59
CA TYR A 211 -11.13 17.25 -9.64
C TYR A 211 -11.83 16.21 -8.77
N GLY A 212 -11.65 14.92 -9.07
CA GLY A 212 -12.17 13.82 -8.29
C GLY A 212 -11.50 13.73 -6.93
N ALA A 213 -12.26 13.37 -5.90
CA ALA A 213 -11.67 13.03 -4.61
C ALA A 213 -10.88 11.73 -4.74
N PHE A 214 -9.70 11.67 -4.12
CA PHE A 214 -8.97 10.42 -3.96
C PHE A 214 -9.74 9.49 -3.03
N THR A 215 -9.83 8.23 -3.40
CA THR A 215 -10.48 7.17 -2.65
C THR A 215 -9.51 6.10 -2.18
N SER A 216 -8.24 6.15 -2.60
CA SER A 216 -7.17 5.25 -2.18
C SER A 216 -5.83 6.00 -2.12
N LYS A 217 -4.99 5.65 -1.15
CA LYS A 217 -3.61 6.09 -1.03
C LYS A 217 -2.77 5.72 -2.25
N LEU A 218 -3.14 4.65 -2.97
CA LEU A 218 -2.47 4.22 -4.20
C LEU A 218 -2.88 5.04 -5.42
N GLN A 219 -3.85 5.95 -5.31
CA GLN A 219 -4.19 6.81 -6.43
C GLN A 219 -3.21 7.98 -6.54
N GLU A 220 -2.69 8.18 -7.75
CA GLU A 220 -1.68 9.21 -8.05
C GLU A 220 -2.13 10.10 -9.22
N LEU A 221 -2.01 11.42 -9.02
CA LEU A 221 -1.90 12.41 -10.10
C LEU A 221 -0.44 12.52 -10.57
N PRO A 222 -0.14 12.34 -11.86
CA PRO A 222 1.24 12.29 -12.36
C PRO A 222 1.86 13.70 -12.43
N TYR A 223 2.45 14.17 -11.33
CA TYR A 223 3.23 15.41 -11.28
C TYR A 223 4.71 15.16 -11.65
N ASP A 224 5.32 16.04 -12.46
CA ASP A 224 6.77 15.96 -12.72
C ASP A 224 7.57 16.61 -11.58
N LEU A 225 8.04 15.77 -10.65
CA LEU A 225 8.83 16.20 -9.48
C LEU A 225 10.35 16.06 -9.67
N ARG A 226 10.82 15.60 -10.84
CA ARG A 226 12.21 15.14 -11.04
C ARG A 226 13.28 16.21 -10.81
N ARG A 227 12.91 17.49 -10.90
CA ARG A 227 13.83 18.64 -10.80
C ARG A 227 13.80 19.31 -9.43
N LEU A 228 12.95 18.85 -8.52
CA LEU A 228 12.83 19.42 -7.17
C LEU A 228 13.62 18.57 -6.18
N PRO A 229 14.46 19.17 -5.31
CA PRO A 229 15.10 18.43 -4.23
C PRO A 229 14.06 17.84 -3.27
N TRP A 230 14.24 16.61 -2.83
CA TRP A 230 13.27 15.92 -1.95
C TRP A 230 13.04 16.64 -0.62
N ASP A 231 14.07 17.31 -0.11
CA ASP A 231 14.03 18.12 1.11
C ASP A 231 13.38 19.51 0.93
N SER A 232 12.98 19.86 -0.29
CA SER A 232 12.44 21.19 -0.57
C SER A 232 10.94 21.26 -0.28
N GLU A 233 10.51 22.36 0.34
CA GLU A 233 9.09 22.65 0.59
C GLU A 233 8.21 22.55 -0.68
N PRO A 234 8.66 22.99 -1.89
CA PRO A 234 7.93 22.74 -3.13
C PRO A 234 7.77 21.26 -3.45
N PHE A 235 8.79 20.42 -3.27
CA PHE A 235 8.68 18.98 -3.52
C PHE A 235 7.63 18.35 -2.60
N MET A 236 7.73 18.60 -1.29
CA MET A 236 6.81 18.05 -0.30
C MET A 236 5.36 18.44 -0.57
N ARG A 237 5.11 19.72 -0.88
CA ARG A 237 3.76 20.20 -1.23
C ARG A 237 3.17 19.55 -2.47
N HIS A 238 3.96 19.33 -3.52
CA HIS A 238 3.44 18.71 -4.74
C HIS A 238 3.24 17.21 -4.56
N LEU A 239 4.12 16.52 -3.81
CA LEU A 239 3.91 15.11 -3.49
C LEU A 239 2.65 14.91 -2.65
N LEU A 240 2.41 15.73 -1.62
CA LEU A 240 1.18 15.67 -0.82
C LEU A 240 -0.09 16.07 -1.58
N ARG A 241 0.04 16.58 -2.81
CA ARG A 241 -1.08 16.83 -3.72
C ARG A 241 -1.21 15.76 -4.79
N SER A 242 -0.20 14.91 -4.97
CA SER A 242 -0.23 13.84 -5.97
C SER A 242 -1.05 12.66 -5.49
N ASN A 243 -1.12 12.42 -4.17
CA ASN A 243 -1.91 11.35 -3.57
C ASN A 243 -2.36 11.73 -2.14
N PRO A 244 -3.27 10.97 -1.51
CA PRO A 244 -3.66 11.16 -0.12
C PRO A 244 -2.48 11.18 0.85
N SER A 245 -2.60 11.90 1.96
CA SER A 245 -1.59 11.95 3.03
C SER A 245 -1.54 10.69 3.90
N GLY A 246 -2.57 9.84 3.81
CA GLY A 246 -2.74 8.61 4.57
C GLY A 246 -3.69 7.64 3.87
N LEU A 247 -4.06 6.56 4.56
CA LEU A 247 -4.97 5.53 4.05
C LEU A 247 -6.40 6.06 3.94
N CYS A 248 -7.05 5.74 2.84
CA CYS A 248 -8.48 5.94 2.64
C CYS A 248 -9.28 4.71 3.09
N GLN A 249 -10.61 4.85 3.14
CA GLN A 249 -11.54 3.76 3.46
C GLN A 249 -11.33 2.52 2.58
N PHE A 250 -11.13 2.71 1.27
CA PHE A 250 -10.88 1.60 0.34
C PHE A 250 -9.58 0.85 0.67
N ASP A 251 -8.55 1.53 1.17
CA ASP A 251 -7.28 0.88 1.49
C ASP A 251 -7.42 -0.10 2.65
N LEU A 252 -8.18 0.29 3.68
CA LEU A 252 -8.52 -0.58 4.80
C LEU A 252 -9.38 -1.77 4.34
N PHE A 253 -10.34 -1.54 3.44
CA PHE A 253 -11.12 -2.60 2.81
C PHE A 253 -10.21 -3.61 2.09
N MET A 254 -9.24 -3.12 1.31
CA MET A 254 -8.30 -3.98 0.60
C MET A 254 -7.35 -4.70 1.55
N LEU A 255 -6.95 -4.09 2.67
CA LEU A 255 -6.14 -4.74 3.70
C LEU A 255 -6.87 -5.96 4.28
N HIS A 256 -8.16 -5.81 4.62
CA HIS A 256 -9.02 -6.91 5.07
C HIS A 256 -9.23 -7.97 3.98
N ALA A 257 -9.47 -7.54 2.74
CA ALA A 257 -9.66 -8.45 1.61
C ALA A 257 -8.43 -9.34 1.39
N VAL A 258 -7.23 -8.73 1.33
CA VAL A 258 -5.96 -9.44 1.16
C VAL A 258 -5.68 -10.39 2.33
N ALA A 259 -6.01 -9.99 3.56
CA ALA A 259 -5.78 -10.81 4.73
C ALA A 259 -6.65 -12.07 4.77
N ARG A 260 -7.89 -11.98 4.28
CA ARG A 260 -8.90 -13.04 4.42
C ARG A 260 -9.08 -13.90 3.17
N ALA A 261 -8.72 -13.42 1.98
CA ALA A 261 -8.99 -14.12 0.73
C ALA A 261 -8.32 -15.52 0.67
N PRO A 262 -9.09 -16.60 0.47
CA PRO A 262 -8.58 -17.96 0.38
C PRO A 262 -8.07 -18.29 -1.03
N VAL A 263 -7.39 -17.34 -1.67
CA VAL A 263 -6.86 -17.49 -3.03
C VAL A 263 -5.35 -17.76 -3.00
N GLU A 264 -4.83 -18.42 -4.05
CA GLU A 264 -3.37 -18.58 -4.19
C GLU A 264 -2.70 -17.22 -4.41
N ARG A 265 -3.30 -16.36 -5.23
CA ARG A 265 -2.75 -15.05 -5.61
C ARG A 265 -3.80 -13.95 -5.57
N THR A 266 -3.40 -12.79 -5.05
CA THR A 266 -4.25 -11.59 -4.97
C THR A 266 -4.21 -10.75 -6.25
N ASN A 267 -3.47 -11.19 -7.28
CA ASN A 267 -3.48 -10.56 -8.61
C ASN A 267 -4.30 -11.35 -9.65
N SER A 268 -5.47 -11.84 -9.25
CA SER A 268 -6.28 -12.75 -10.08
C SER A 268 -7.77 -12.39 -10.07
N ASP A 269 -8.50 -12.86 -11.08
CA ASP A 269 -9.97 -12.70 -11.12
C ASP A 269 -10.66 -13.42 -9.96
N ALA A 270 -10.08 -14.52 -9.45
CA ALA A 270 -10.59 -15.21 -8.27
C ALA A 270 -10.55 -14.33 -7.01
N PHE A 271 -9.58 -13.41 -6.92
CA PHE A 271 -9.53 -12.43 -5.84
C PHE A 271 -10.66 -11.40 -5.95
N LEU A 272 -10.96 -10.92 -7.16
CA LEU A 272 -12.11 -10.02 -7.38
C LEU A 272 -13.44 -10.72 -7.07
N ALA A 273 -13.59 -11.99 -7.46
CA ALA A 273 -14.78 -12.78 -7.13
C ALA A 273 -14.94 -12.96 -5.61
N TYR A 274 -13.83 -13.12 -4.87
CA TYR A 274 -13.86 -13.15 -3.41
C TYR A 274 -14.31 -11.81 -2.82
N ILE A 275 -13.74 -10.70 -3.29
CA ILE A 275 -14.11 -9.34 -2.83
C ILE A 275 -15.61 -9.12 -3.04
N ASP A 276 -16.11 -9.44 -4.23
CA ASP A 276 -17.52 -9.34 -4.56
C ASP A 276 -18.37 -10.18 -3.59
N ALA A 277 -18.04 -11.45 -3.43
CA ALA A 277 -18.79 -12.36 -2.56
C ALA A 277 -18.75 -11.99 -1.06
N GLN A 278 -17.76 -11.24 -0.59
CA GLN A 278 -17.57 -10.86 0.82
C GLN A 278 -17.73 -9.36 1.07
N TYR A 279 -18.29 -8.61 0.11
CA TYR A 279 -18.33 -7.16 0.14
C TYR A 279 -18.86 -6.60 1.47
N ASP A 280 -20.06 -7.02 1.91
CA ASP A 280 -20.72 -6.47 3.09
C ASP A 280 -19.93 -6.74 4.39
N ASP A 281 -19.31 -7.92 4.50
CA ASP A 281 -18.47 -8.30 5.64
C ASP A 281 -17.14 -7.51 5.64
N LEU A 282 -16.53 -7.32 4.47
CA LEU A 282 -15.34 -6.48 4.33
C LEU A 282 -15.63 -5.00 4.62
N GLU A 283 -16.79 -4.50 4.21
CA GLU A 283 -17.27 -3.15 4.52
C GLU A 283 -17.47 -2.97 6.03
N SER A 284 -18.12 -3.93 6.70
CA SER A 284 -18.31 -3.92 8.16
C SER A 284 -16.99 -3.87 8.92
N LEU A 285 -16.02 -4.72 8.55
CA LEU A 285 -14.68 -4.70 9.14
C LEU A 285 -13.95 -3.36 8.91
N THR A 286 -14.13 -2.79 7.72
CA THR A 286 -13.55 -1.50 7.35
C THR A 286 -14.11 -0.39 8.22
N ALA A 287 -15.43 -0.34 8.41
CA ALA A 287 -16.08 0.63 9.29
C ALA A 287 -15.60 0.50 10.75
N ALA A 288 -15.49 -0.73 11.25
CA ALA A 288 -14.95 -0.98 12.60
C ALA A 288 -13.50 -0.49 12.76
N THR A 289 -12.68 -0.65 11.72
CA THR A 289 -11.28 -0.20 11.73
C THR A 289 -11.18 1.32 11.65
N LEU A 290 -11.98 1.97 10.81
CA LEU A 290 -12.05 3.44 10.71
C LEU A 290 -12.50 4.10 12.02
N ALA A 291 -13.38 3.44 12.76
CA ALA A 291 -13.87 3.94 14.04
C ALA A 291 -12.87 3.77 15.20
N ASP A 292 -11.79 2.99 15.01
CA ASP A 292 -10.79 2.75 16.06
C ASP A 292 -9.80 3.93 16.15
N PRO A 293 -9.79 4.70 17.25
CA PRO A 293 -8.95 5.90 17.37
C PRO A 293 -7.46 5.59 17.38
N ARG A 294 -7.06 4.32 17.60
CA ARG A 294 -5.64 3.91 17.58
C ARG A 294 -5.00 4.04 16.20
N PHE A 295 -5.79 4.13 15.14
CA PHE A 295 -5.30 4.19 13.76
C PHE A 295 -5.44 5.58 13.14
N ALA A 296 -5.90 6.58 13.90
CA ALA A 296 -6.25 7.90 13.36
C ALA A 296 -5.09 8.59 12.60
N THR A 297 -3.83 8.40 13.02
CA THR A 297 -2.67 9.00 12.33
C THR A 297 -2.41 8.34 10.97
N LEU A 298 -2.91 7.13 10.74
CA LEU A 298 -2.76 6.43 9.47
C LEU A 298 -3.83 6.82 8.44
N ILE A 299 -4.94 7.42 8.86
CA ILE A 299 -6.11 7.66 8.01
C ILE A 299 -6.12 9.09 7.50
N ASP A 300 -6.39 9.27 6.21
CA ASP A 300 -6.64 10.59 5.64
C ASP A 300 -8.14 10.92 5.70
N PRO A 301 -8.57 11.92 6.50
CA PRO A 301 -9.98 12.30 6.59
C PRO A 301 -10.50 13.02 5.34
N GLY A 302 -9.62 13.47 4.44
CA GLY A 302 -9.95 14.15 3.19
C GLY A 302 -10.27 13.21 2.02
N CYS A 303 -10.14 11.89 2.19
CA CYS A 303 -10.50 10.94 1.15
C CYS A 303 -12.01 10.94 0.86
N GLY A 304 -12.36 10.74 -0.41
CA GLY A 304 -13.72 10.39 -0.82
C GLY A 304 -14.15 9.05 -0.23
N ARG A 305 -15.46 8.91 -0.03
CA ARG A 305 -16.08 7.66 0.45
C ARG A 305 -16.54 6.84 -0.75
N LEU A 306 -16.14 5.57 -0.80
CA LEU A 306 -16.65 4.60 -1.77
C LEU A 306 -17.63 3.63 -1.13
N LEU A 307 -17.52 3.43 0.19
CA LEU A 307 -18.42 2.58 0.95
C LEU A 307 -19.41 3.51 1.65
N GLU A 308 -20.57 3.71 1.04
CA GLU A 308 -21.71 4.33 1.70
C GLU A 308 -22.63 3.24 2.23
N ALA A 309 -22.72 3.17 3.56
CA ALA A 309 -23.79 2.45 4.22
C ALA A 309 -25.13 3.10 3.85
N GLN A 310 -26.10 2.26 3.49
CA GLN A 310 -27.50 2.64 3.46
C GLN A 310 -27.88 3.18 4.84
N SER A 311 -28.01 4.50 4.97
CA SER A 311 -28.88 5.08 5.99
C SER A 311 -30.31 4.92 5.49
N ASP A 312 -31.04 3.96 6.08
CA ASP A 312 -32.50 4.00 6.17
C ASP A 312 -32.99 5.32 6.80
#